data_AF-Q9D1N9-F1
#
_entry.id   AF-Q9D1N9-F1
#
_cell.length_a   1.000
_cell.length_b   1.000
_cell.length_c   1.000
_cell.angle_alpha   90.00
_cell.angle_beta   90.00
_cell.angle_gamma   90.00
#
_symmetry.space_group_name_H-M   'P 1'
#
loop_
_entity.id
_entity.type
_entity.pdbx_description
1 polymer ?
#
loop_
_entity_poly.entity_id
_entity_poly.type
_entity_poly.pdbx_seq_one_letter_code
_entity_poly.pdbx_strand_id
1 'polypeptide(L)'
;MAAAIAASALPGAFGRLVSVCSRSILASQGSGSASLWSASRRFNSQSASYPQGYVPKTSLSSPPWQEVVLPDPVEETRHHAEVVKRVNELIATGQYGRLFAVVHFASHQWKVTAEDLILIENELDIKCGERIRLEKVLLVGADNFTLLGKPLLRKELVRVEATVIEKTESWPKINMKFRKRKNFRKKKIIVNPQTILRINTIEIAPRLL
;
A
#
# COMPACT_ATOMS: atom_id res chain seq x y z
N MET A 1 -42.69 -13.73 -19.78
CA MET A 1 -41.34 -14.00 -20.34
C MET A 1 -40.36 -14.16 -19.18
N ALA A 2 -39.67 -15.31 -19.15
CA ALA A 2 -38.56 -15.69 -18.28
C ALA A 2 -37.31 -14.79 -18.52
N ALA A 3 -36.24 -14.70 -17.73
CA ALA A 3 -35.82 -15.18 -16.42
C ALA A 3 -34.61 -14.29 -16.00
N ALA A 4 -34.36 -14.13 -14.71
CA ALA A 4 -33.15 -13.50 -14.18
C ALA A 4 -31.98 -14.49 -14.16
N ILE A 5 -30.76 -14.03 -14.48
CA ILE A 5 -29.51 -14.78 -14.36
C ILE A 5 -28.71 -14.18 -13.19
N ALA A 6 -28.41 -15.01 -12.20
CA ALA A 6 -27.43 -14.78 -11.15
C ALA A 6 -26.20 -15.67 -11.42
N ALA A 7 -25.00 -15.13 -11.27
CA ALA A 7 -23.74 -15.87 -11.34
C ALA A 7 -22.97 -15.71 -10.01
N SER A 8 -22.68 -16.86 -9.42
CA SER A 8 -22.04 -17.08 -8.12
C SER A 8 -20.51 -16.95 -8.17
N ALA A 9 -19.94 -16.42 -7.09
CA ALA A 9 -18.50 -16.41 -6.80
C ALA A 9 -18.04 -17.72 -6.14
N LEU A 10 -16.79 -18.13 -6.44
CA LEU A 10 -16.06 -19.24 -5.81
C LEU A 10 -15.09 -18.70 -4.75
N PRO A 11 -14.85 -19.42 -3.64
CA PRO A 11 -13.52 -19.42 -3.05
C PRO A 11 -13.01 -20.84 -2.77
N GLY A 12 -11.79 -21.12 -3.23
CA GLY A 12 -11.08 -22.38 -2.98
C GLY A 12 -10.38 -22.39 -1.62
N ALA A 13 -10.41 -23.56 -0.97
CA ALA A 13 -9.78 -23.85 0.33
C ALA A 13 -8.63 -24.85 0.15
N PHE A 14 -7.46 -24.54 0.73
CA PHE A 14 -6.32 -25.42 1.02
C PHE A 14 -5.65 -24.79 2.25
N GLY A 15 -5.15 -25.43 3.30
CA GLY A 15 -4.95 -26.82 3.71
C GLY A 15 -4.39 -26.75 5.14
N ARG A 16 -4.50 -27.86 5.87
CA ARG A 16 -4.39 -27.99 7.34
C ARG A 16 -3.01 -28.51 7.75
N LEU A 17 -2.38 -28.00 8.81
CA LEU A 17 -1.36 -28.72 9.60
C LEU A 17 -1.51 -28.40 11.09
N VAL A 18 -1.42 -29.45 11.93
CA VAL A 18 -1.59 -29.48 13.39
C VAL A 18 -0.25 -29.87 14.02
N SER A 19 0.09 -29.33 15.20
CA SER A 19 1.17 -29.82 16.07
C SER A 19 0.71 -29.85 17.53
N VAL A 20 0.96 -30.97 18.22
CA VAL A 20 0.60 -31.32 19.60
C VAL A 20 1.88 -31.77 20.32
N CYS A 21 2.06 -31.37 21.58
CA CYS A 21 2.79 -32.04 22.70
C CYS A 21 2.93 -31.00 23.84
N SER A 22 2.35 -31.06 25.06
CA SER A 22 2.30 -32.06 26.15
C SER A 22 3.55 -32.10 27.05
N ARG A 23 3.37 -31.73 28.35
CA ARG A 23 4.07 -32.18 29.61
C ARG A 23 3.82 -31.15 30.74
N SER A 24 3.73 -31.44 32.04
CA SER A 24 3.40 -32.62 32.87
C SER A 24 3.55 -32.20 34.36
N ILE A 25 2.57 -32.57 35.20
CA ILE A 25 2.65 -33.16 36.57
C ILE A 25 3.40 -32.41 37.70
N LEU A 26 2.68 -32.12 38.80
CA LEU A 26 3.08 -32.51 40.18
C LEU A 26 1.91 -32.41 41.17
N ALA A 27 1.76 -33.46 41.97
CA ALA A 27 0.70 -33.72 42.93
C ALA A 27 1.11 -33.32 44.36
N SER A 28 0.14 -33.06 45.23
CA SER A 28 0.28 -33.30 46.67
C SER A 28 -1.01 -33.87 47.25
N GLN A 29 -0.83 -34.89 48.09
CA GLN A 29 -1.84 -35.66 48.80
C GLN A 29 -2.26 -34.95 50.09
N GLY A 30 -3.50 -35.13 50.52
CA GLY A 30 -3.95 -34.68 51.85
C GLY A 30 -5.36 -35.16 52.16
N SER A 31 -5.45 -36.08 53.11
CA SER A 31 -6.62 -36.86 53.54
C SER A 31 -7.79 -36.03 54.11
N GLY A 32 -9.02 -36.45 53.80
CA GLY A 32 -10.22 -36.00 54.49
C GLY A 32 -11.37 -36.98 54.27
N SER A 33 -11.75 -37.70 55.32
CA SER A 33 -12.78 -38.74 55.38
C SER A 33 -14.14 -38.28 54.85
N ALA A 34 -14.84 -39.24 54.23
CA ALA A 34 -16.16 -39.09 53.66
C ALA A 34 -17.25 -38.84 54.72
N SER A 35 -18.15 -37.91 54.42
CA SER A 35 -19.55 -37.98 54.80
C SER A 35 -20.38 -37.96 53.52
N LEU A 36 -20.83 -39.15 53.12
CA LEU A 36 -22.01 -39.29 52.28
C LEU A 36 -23.17 -38.78 53.13
N TRP A 37 -23.90 -37.76 52.69
CA TRP A 37 -25.36 -37.62 52.84
C TRP A 37 -25.84 -36.43 52.00
N SER A 38 -26.66 -36.78 51.00
CA SER A 38 -27.65 -35.95 50.30
C SER A 38 -27.38 -34.45 50.20
N ALA A 39 -26.57 -34.07 49.20
CA ALA A 39 -26.69 -32.73 48.63
C ALA A 39 -27.97 -32.69 47.77
N SER A 40 -29.07 -32.25 48.37
CA SER A 40 -30.18 -31.67 47.61
C SER A 40 -29.58 -30.55 46.77
N ARG A 41 -29.29 -30.84 45.50
CA ARG A 41 -28.89 -29.83 44.53
C ARG A 41 -30.09 -28.90 44.37
N ARG A 42 -30.11 -27.82 45.15
CA ARG A 42 -30.65 -26.57 44.65
C ARG A 42 -29.77 -26.20 43.48
N PHE A 43 -30.13 -26.71 42.30
CA PHE A 43 -29.85 -25.99 41.08
C PHE A 43 -30.72 -24.74 41.16
N ASN A 44 -30.21 -23.73 41.86
CA ASN A 44 -30.60 -22.37 41.60
C ASN A 44 -30.01 -22.09 40.22
N SER A 45 -30.74 -22.52 39.19
CA SER A 45 -30.47 -22.15 37.81
C SER A 45 -30.80 -20.67 37.70
N GLN A 46 -29.87 -19.82 38.15
CA GLN A 46 -29.75 -18.52 37.55
C GLN A 46 -29.22 -18.78 36.15
N SER A 47 -30.13 -19.17 35.25
CA SER A 47 -29.91 -19.22 33.82
C SER A 47 -29.60 -17.79 33.42
N ALA A 48 -28.31 -17.46 33.41
CA ALA A 48 -27.81 -16.28 32.75
C ALA A 48 -28.27 -16.39 31.29
N SER A 49 -29.29 -15.62 30.94
CA SER A 49 -29.87 -15.64 29.61
C SER A 49 -28.81 -15.21 28.61
N TYR A 50 -28.44 -16.10 27.68
CA TYR A 50 -27.59 -15.72 26.56
C TYR A 50 -28.31 -14.68 25.69
N PRO A 51 -27.61 -13.65 25.21
CA PRO A 51 -28.23 -12.69 24.31
C PRO A 51 -28.70 -13.38 23.03
N GLN A 52 -29.78 -12.87 22.43
CA GLN A 52 -30.27 -13.36 21.14
C GLN A 52 -29.15 -13.20 20.10
N GLY A 53 -28.64 -14.33 19.58
CA GLY A 53 -27.50 -14.37 18.65
C GLY A 53 -26.19 -14.92 19.21
N TYR A 54 -26.14 -15.32 20.49
CA TYR A 54 -24.95 -16.00 21.04
C TYR A 54 -24.72 -17.36 20.37
N VAL A 55 -23.54 -17.54 19.79
CA VAL A 55 -23.09 -18.82 19.22
C VAL A 55 -21.97 -19.37 20.11
N PRO A 56 -22.10 -20.60 20.65
CA PRO A 56 -21.03 -21.24 21.42
C PRO A 56 -19.73 -21.30 20.65
N LYS A 57 -18.60 -21.13 21.35
CA LYS A 57 -17.28 -21.11 20.71
C LYS A 57 -16.97 -22.47 20.07
N THR A 58 -16.84 -22.48 18.74
CA THR A 58 -16.44 -23.64 17.93
C THR A 58 -15.36 -23.20 16.94
N SER A 59 -14.83 -24.13 16.13
CA SER A 59 -13.87 -23.79 15.07
C SER A 59 -14.44 -22.87 13.98
N LEU A 60 -15.77 -22.72 13.92
CA LEU A 60 -16.48 -21.91 12.91
C LEU A 60 -17.39 -20.85 13.54
N SER A 61 -17.37 -20.67 14.87
CA SER A 61 -18.27 -19.73 15.55
C SER A 61 -17.90 -18.27 15.32
N SER A 62 -16.62 -18.00 15.10
CA SER A 62 -16.09 -16.70 14.74
C SER A 62 -15.22 -16.86 13.50
N PRO A 63 -15.03 -15.79 12.72
CA PRO A 63 -14.04 -15.81 11.66
C PRO A 63 -12.65 -16.21 12.18
N PRO A 64 -11.77 -16.78 11.33
CA PRO A 64 -10.42 -17.16 11.75
C PRO A 64 -9.51 -15.93 12.01
N TRP A 65 -9.87 -14.74 11.50
CA TRP A 65 -9.14 -13.51 11.76
C TRP A 65 -9.51 -12.89 13.11
N GLN A 66 -8.54 -12.18 13.69
CA GLN A 66 -8.74 -11.44 14.93
C GLN A 66 -9.72 -10.28 14.70
N GLU A 67 -10.63 -10.10 15.64
CA GLU A 67 -11.51 -8.94 15.67
C GLU A 67 -10.69 -7.71 16.08
N VAL A 68 -10.73 -6.67 15.24
CA VAL A 68 -9.99 -5.42 15.44
C VAL A 68 -11.00 -4.30 15.68
N VAL A 69 -10.86 -3.59 16.79
CA VAL A 69 -11.68 -2.42 17.13
C VAL A 69 -10.91 -1.16 16.72
N LEU A 70 -11.57 -0.28 15.97
CA LEU A 70 -10.98 0.99 15.54
C LEU A 70 -11.03 2.03 16.68
N PRO A 71 -10.08 2.97 16.73
CA PRO A 71 -10.11 4.10 17.67
C PRO A 71 -11.34 5.01 17.48
N ASP A 72 -11.65 5.82 18.50
CA ASP A 72 -12.71 6.84 18.41
C ASP A 72 -12.32 7.95 17.41
N PRO A 73 -13.19 8.35 16.46
CA PRO A 73 -12.89 9.37 15.47
C PRO A 73 -12.45 10.73 16.04
N VAL A 74 -12.91 11.10 17.24
CA VAL A 74 -12.54 12.39 17.86
C VAL A 74 -11.09 12.36 18.34
N GLU A 75 -10.67 11.28 18.98
CA GLU A 75 -9.28 11.08 19.42
C GLU A 75 -8.34 10.95 18.22
N GLU A 76 -8.74 10.20 17.20
CA GLU A 76 -7.97 10.03 15.96
C GLU A 76 -7.75 11.36 15.24
N THR A 77 -8.78 12.22 15.16
CA THR A 77 -8.64 13.56 14.55
C THR A 77 -7.63 14.43 15.27
N ARG A 78 -7.61 14.39 16.62
CA ARG A 78 -6.61 15.12 17.43
C ARG A 78 -5.20 14.58 17.20
N HIS A 79 -5.06 13.25 17.19
CA HIS A 79 -3.79 12.61 16.92
C HIS A 79 -3.24 12.96 15.53
N HIS A 80 -4.08 12.93 14.50
CA HIS A 80 -3.71 13.33 13.15
C HIS A 80 -3.23 14.78 13.07
N ALA A 81 -3.93 15.72 13.72
CA ALA A 81 -3.52 17.12 13.75
C ALA A 81 -2.15 17.31 14.44
N GLU A 82 -1.90 16.57 15.53
CA GLU A 82 -0.61 16.59 16.23
C GLU A 82 0.53 16.05 15.35
N VAL A 83 0.32 14.91 14.66
CA VAL A 83 1.31 14.32 13.76
C VAL A 83 1.62 15.27 12.60
N VAL A 84 0.60 15.87 11.97
CA VAL A 84 0.79 16.82 10.87
C VAL A 84 1.58 18.05 11.35
N LYS A 85 1.29 18.55 12.55
CA LYS A 85 2.04 19.67 13.15
C LYS A 85 3.52 19.32 13.34
N ARG A 86 3.83 18.14 13.92
CA ARG A 86 5.22 17.68 14.10
C ARG A 86 5.96 17.55 12.76
N VAL A 87 5.30 16.99 11.73
CA VAL A 87 5.90 16.88 10.38
C VAL A 87 6.13 18.26 9.78
N ASN A 88 5.20 19.20 9.95
CA ASN A 88 5.37 20.58 9.47
C ASN A 88 6.55 21.29 10.16
N GLU A 89 6.75 21.04 11.46
CA GLU A 89 7.92 21.54 12.22
C GLU A 89 9.24 20.92 11.71
N LEU A 90 9.28 19.62 11.40
CA LEU A 90 10.46 18.97 10.81
C LEU A 90 10.82 19.55 9.42
N ILE A 91 9.81 19.84 8.60
CA ILE A 91 10.00 20.48 7.29
C ILE A 91 10.49 21.93 7.47
N ALA A 92 9.89 22.69 8.39
CA ALA A 92 10.27 24.08 8.64
C ALA A 92 11.70 24.21 9.20
N THR A 93 12.14 23.25 10.02
CA THR A 93 13.51 23.19 10.56
C THR A 93 14.54 22.64 9.57
N GLY A 94 14.11 22.10 8.42
CA GLY A 94 14.99 21.49 7.43
C GLY A 94 15.61 20.17 7.89
N GLN A 95 15.02 19.50 8.88
CA GLN A 95 15.51 18.22 9.44
C GLN A 95 15.07 17.03 8.57
N TYR A 96 15.45 17.05 7.30
CA TYR A 96 15.25 15.95 6.38
C TYR A 96 16.50 15.67 5.56
N GLY A 97 16.76 14.40 5.30
CA GLY A 97 17.84 13.94 4.43
C GLY A 97 17.49 14.09 2.95
N ARG A 98 18.03 13.18 2.13
CA ARG A 98 17.76 13.17 0.69
C ARG A 98 16.30 12.84 0.43
N LEU A 99 15.63 13.68 -0.36
CA LEU A 99 14.24 13.47 -0.75
C LEU A 99 14.15 12.58 -2.00
N PHE A 100 13.09 11.79 -2.06
CA PHE A 100 12.64 11.13 -3.27
C PHE A 100 11.20 11.51 -3.58
N ALA A 101 10.84 11.51 -4.86
CA ALA A 101 9.49 11.79 -5.31
C ALA A 101 9.01 10.74 -6.30
N VAL A 102 7.69 10.58 -6.40
CA VAL A 102 7.05 9.85 -7.50
C VAL A 102 6.37 10.86 -8.39
N VAL A 103 6.90 11.03 -9.60
CA VAL A 103 6.39 11.99 -10.59
C VAL A 103 5.65 11.25 -11.69
N HIS A 104 4.50 11.79 -12.10
CA HIS A 104 3.78 11.30 -13.27
C HIS A 104 4.11 12.16 -14.48
N PHE A 105 4.91 11.63 -15.38
CA PHE A 105 5.40 12.34 -16.57
C PHE A 105 5.35 11.43 -17.80
N ALA A 106 4.93 11.99 -18.94
CA ALA A 106 4.78 11.25 -20.20
C ALA A 106 3.99 9.93 -20.08
N SER A 107 2.87 9.94 -19.34
CA SER A 107 1.99 8.77 -19.09
C SER A 107 2.64 7.62 -18.29
N HIS A 108 3.81 7.86 -17.70
CA HIS A 108 4.51 6.93 -16.81
C HIS A 108 4.73 7.55 -15.43
N GLN A 109 4.87 6.69 -14.42
CA GLN A 109 5.26 7.09 -13.08
C GLN A 109 6.72 6.76 -12.86
N TRP A 110 7.48 7.74 -12.38
CA TRP A 110 8.92 7.61 -12.15
C TRP A 110 9.22 7.85 -10.67
N LYS A 111 9.94 6.91 -10.04
CA LYS A 111 10.60 7.17 -8.77
C LYS A 111 11.89 7.93 -9.05
N VAL A 112 11.99 9.13 -8.51
CA VAL A 112 13.09 10.05 -8.80
C VAL A 112 13.70 10.59 -7.52
N THR A 113 14.99 10.82 -7.54
CA THR A 113 15.74 11.56 -6.53
C THR A 113 16.50 12.71 -7.19
N ALA A 114 17.05 13.63 -6.40
CA ALA A 114 17.92 14.67 -6.93
C ALA A 114 19.09 14.04 -7.70
N GLU A 115 19.46 14.64 -8.83
CA GLU A 115 20.56 14.26 -9.74
C GLU A 115 20.33 13.02 -10.61
N ASP A 116 19.18 12.37 -10.51
CA ASP A 116 18.87 11.20 -11.33
C ASP A 116 18.59 11.56 -12.80
N LEU A 117 18.85 10.60 -13.69
CA LEU A 117 18.52 10.67 -15.11
C LEU A 117 17.26 9.87 -15.42
N ILE A 118 16.40 10.45 -16.26
CA ILE A 118 15.15 9.85 -16.73
C ILE A 118 15.16 9.84 -18.25
N LEU A 119 14.97 8.66 -18.84
CA LEU A 119 14.80 8.49 -20.28
C LEU A 119 13.30 8.50 -20.62
N ILE A 120 12.88 9.44 -21.45
CA ILE A 120 11.50 9.51 -21.97
C ILE A 120 11.51 9.12 -23.44
N GLU A 121 10.70 8.11 -23.80
CA GLU A 121 10.52 7.66 -25.19
C GLU A 121 9.54 8.56 -25.97
N ASN A 122 9.70 9.88 -25.89
CA ASN A 122 8.95 10.87 -26.67
C ASN A 122 9.85 12.08 -26.96
N GLU A 123 9.56 12.78 -28.05
CA GLU A 123 10.14 14.09 -28.32
C GLU A 123 9.39 15.16 -27.50
N LEU A 124 10.14 16.01 -26.79
CA LEU A 124 9.62 17.17 -26.09
C LEU A 124 10.04 18.43 -26.86
N ASP A 125 9.12 19.38 -27.09
CA ASP A 125 9.38 20.64 -27.80
C ASP A 125 10.15 21.67 -26.95
N ILE A 126 11.19 21.22 -26.25
CA ILE A 126 11.97 21.98 -25.26
C ILE A 126 13.45 21.90 -25.66
N LYS A 127 14.21 23.00 -25.58
CA LYS A 127 15.62 22.98 -25.99
C LYS A 127 16.48 22.27 -24.94
N CYS A 128 17.57 21.65 -25.38
CA CYS A 128 18.57 21.11 -24.46
C CYS A 128 19.13 22.26 -23.59
N GLY A 129 19.21 22.03 -22.28
CA GLY A 129 19.60 23.02 -21.28
C GLY A 129 18.44 23.78 -20.61
N GLU A 130 17.22 23.74 -21.16
CA GLU A 130 16.08 24.41 -20.53
C GLU A 130 15.60 23.67 -19.27
N ARG A 131 15.19 24.45 -18.26
CA ARG A 131 14.63 23.96 -17.00
C ARG A 131 13.11 23.82 -17.12
N ILE A 132 12.58 22.69 -16.65
CA ILE A 132 11.17 22.37 -16.64
C ILE A 132 10.76 22.07 -15.20
N ARG A 133 9.58 22.54 -14.80
CA ARG A 133 8.96 22.15 -13.53
C ARG A 133 8.01 20.97 -13.75
N LEU A 134 8.23 19.87 -13.03
CA LEU A 134 7.31 18.72 -13.06
C LEU A 134 6.16 18.96 -12.09
N GLU A 135 4.96 19.23 -12.62
CA GLU A 135 3.81 19.61 -11.79
C GLU A 135 3.11 18.44 -11.10
N LYS A 136 3.07 17.27 -11.75
CA LYS A 136 2.31 16.12 -11.29
C LYS A 136 3.17 15.25 -10.39
N VAL A 137 3.18 15.57 -9.09
CA VAL A 137 3.84 14.79 -8.05
C VAL A 137 2.80 14.04 -7.24
N LEU A 138 2.96 12.72 -7.10
CA LEU A 138 2.03 11.84 -6.38
C LEU A 138 2.46 11.67 -4.92
N LEU A 139 3.77 11.52 -4.72
CA LEU A 139 4.39 11.18 -3.44
C LEU A 139 5.71 11.93 -3.30
N VAL A 140 6.01 12.43 -2.10
CA VAL A 140 7.36 12.84 -1.70
C VAL A 140 7.70 12.17 -0.37
N GLY A 141 8.87 11.55 -0.30
CA GLY A 141 9.35 10.88 0.90
C GLY A 141 10.73 11.39 1.32
N ALA A 142 10.91 11.47 2.63
CA ALA A 142 12.18 11.61 3.32
C ALA A 142 12.45 10.32 4.12
N ASP A 143 13.51 10.29 4.92
CA ASP A 143 13.85 9.14 5.75
C ASP A 143 12.79 8.86 6.84
N ASN A 144 12.22 9.93 7.43
CA ASN A 144 11.35 9.84 8.61
C ASN A 144 9.85 10.11 8.32
N PHE A 145 9.52 10.68 7.16
CA PHE A 145 8.15 11.03 6.82
C PHE A 145 7.88 10.84 5.32
N THR A 146 6.61 10.64 4.97
CA THR A 146 6.17 10.55 3.57
C THR A 146 4.87 11.32 3.40
N LEU A 147 4.82 12.14 2.35
CA LEU A 147 3.66 12.92 1.94
C LEU A 147 3.02 12.24 0.72
N LEU A 148 1.75 11.85 0.86
CA LEU A 148 0.96 11.20 -0.18
C LEU A 148 -0.17 12.12 -0.68
N GLY A 149 -0.28 12.27 -1.99
CA GLY A 149 -1.36 13.00 -2.63
C GLY A 149 -2.68 12.22 -2.70
N LYS A 150 -3.77 12.94 -2.99
CA LYS A 150 -5.09 12.35 -3.28
C LYS A 150 -5.68 12.94 -4.56
N PRO A 151 -5.26 12.52 -5.76
CA PRO A 151 -4.11 11.66 -6.07
C PRO A 151 -2.77 12.42 -6.23
N LEU A 152 -2.82 13.74 -6.38
CA LEU A 152 -1.64 14.60 -6.55
C LEU A 152 -1.40 15.44 -5.29
N LEU A 153 -0.15 15.81 -5.06
CA LEU A 153 0.22 16.81 -4.06
C LEU A 153 -0.06 18.22 -4.59
N ARG A 154 -0.29 19.18 -3.69
CA ARG A 154 -0.52 20.59 -4.05
C ARG A 154 0.75 21.17 -4.70
N LYS A 155 0.58 21.97 -5.76
CA LYS A 155 1.70 22.63 -6.45
C LYS A 155 2.53 23.53 -5.54
N GLU A 156 1.95 24.08 -4.49
CA GLU A 156 2.66 24.95 -3.55
C GLU A 156 3.51 24.18 -2.54
N LEU A 157 3.16 22.91 -2.29
CA LEU A 157 3.83 22.07 -1.30
C LEU A 157 5.14 21.51 -1.84
N VAL A 158 5.18 21.16 -3.14
CA VAL A 158 6.33 20.48 -3.76
C VAL A 158 6.75 21.18 -5.05
N ARG A 159 8.06 21.36 -5.21
CA ARG A 159 8.70 21.83 -6.44
C ARG A 159 9.74 20.83 -6.89
N VAL A 160 9.47 20.16 -8.02
CA VAL A 160 10.44 19.29 -8.69
C VAL A 160 10.87 19.97 -9.98
N GLU A 161 12.17 20.21 -10.10
CA GLU A 161 12.77 20.80 -11.29
C GLU A 161 13.65 19.80 -12.03
N ALA A 162 13.53 19.79 -13.35
CA ALA A 162 14.31 18.97 -14.24
C ALA A 162 14.94 19.82 -15.35
N THR A 163 16.03 19.35 -15.93
CA THR A 163 16.66 19.93 -17.12
C THR A 163 16.69 18.91 -18.25
N VAL A 164 16.45 19.36 -19.47
CA VAL A 164 16.70 18.54 -20.66
C VAL A 164 18.20 18.50 -20.89
N ILE A 165 18.82 17.32 -20.85
CA ILE A 165 20.25 17.19 -21.15
C ILE A 165 20.45 16.95 -22.64
N GLU A 166 19.85 15.88 -23.15
CA GLU A 166 20.12 15.37 -24.48
C GLU A 166 18.82 14.90 -25.13
N LYS A 167 18.77 15.04 -26.46
CA LYS A 167 17.77 14.44 -27.33
C LYS A 167 18.49 13.51 -28.27
N THR A 168 18.09 12.25 -28.25
CA THR A 168 18.72 11.17 -29.01
C THR A 168 17.68 10.32 -29.69
N GLU A 169 18.11 9.42 -30.55
CA GLU A 169 17.27 8.41 -31.17
C GLU A 169 17.52 7.06 -30.50
N SER A 170 16.46 6.26 -30.33
CA SER A 170 16.59 4.92 -29.77
C SER A 170 17.40 4.02 -30.70
N TRP A 171 18.04 2.99 -30.15
CA TRP A 171 18.61 1.93 -30.96
C TRP A 171 17.58 1.35 -31.97
N PRO A 172 18.00 0.94 -33.18
CA PRO A 172 17.10 0.48 -34.22
C PRO A 172 16.41 -0.84 -33.85
N LYS A 173 15.13 -0.75 -33.46
CA LYS A 173 14.28 -1.88 -33.10
C LYS A 173 13.78 -2.57 -34.37
N ILE A 174 14.07 -3.86 -34.53
CA ILE A 174 13.61 -4.64 -35.70
C ILE A 174 12.24 -5.25 -35.40
N ASN A 175 11.21 -4.79 -36.11
CA ASN A 175 9.89 -5.40 -36.12
C ASN A 175 9.75 -6.32 -37.34
N MET A 176 9.75 -7.62 -37.08
CA MET A 176 9.70 -8.65 -38.10
C MET A 176 8.36 -9.40 -38.06
N LYS A 177 7.57 -9.32 -39.14
CA LYS A 177 6.31 -10.06 -39.28
C LYS A 177 6.48 -11.18 -40.29
N PHE A 178 6.07 -12.39 -39.93
CA PHE A 178 6.20 -13.57 -40.77
C PHE A 178 4.94 -14.45 -40.68
N ARG A 179 4.49 -15.01 -41.81
CA ARG A 179 3.44 -16.06 -41.84
C ARG A 179 3.94 -17.26 -42.63
N LYS A 180 3.92 -18.44 -41.99
CA LYS A 180 4.35 -19.72 -42.56
C LYS A 180 3.54 -20.06 -43.83
N ARG A 181 4.20 -20.54 -44.89
CA ARG A 181 3.59 -20.98 -46.18
C ARG A 181 2.70 -19.94 -46.88
N LYS A 182 2.81 -18.66 -46.54
CA LYS A 182 2.04 -17.57 -47.19
C LYS A 182 2.91 -16.57 -47.95
N ASN A 183 4.19 -16.88 -48.15
CA ASN A 183 5.21 -15.95 -48.68
C ASN A 183 5.13 -14.54 -48.06
N PHE A 184 4.73 -14.47 -46.79
CA PHE A 184 4.51 -13.21 -46.10
C PHE A 184 5.66 -13.01 -45.12
N ARG A 185 6.54 -12.09 -45.45
CA ARG A 185 7.69 -11.69 -44.64
C ARG A 185 7.85 -10.18 -44.77
N LYS A 186 7.67 -9.42 -43.69
CA LYS A 186 7.84 -7.97 -43.66
C LYS A 186 8.81 -7.59 -42.53
N LYS A 187 9.88 -6.89 -42.87
CA LYS A 187 10.84 -6.32 -41.91
C LYS A 187 10.64 -4.81 -41.87
N LYS A 188 10.44 -4.24 -40.68
CA LYS A 188 10.46 -2.79 -40.44
C LYS A 188 11.50 -2.51 -39.36
N ILE A 189 12.37 -1.54 -39.60
CA ILE A 189 13.26 -1.00 -38.57
C ILE A 189 12.56 0.24 -38.01
N ILE A 190 12.45 0.32 -36.69
CA ILE A 190 11.78 1.38 -35.97
C ILE A 190 12.81 2.05 -35.06
N VAL A 191 12.92 3.36 -35.19
CA VAL A 191 13.75 4.22 -34.36
C VAL A 191 12.82 5.27 -33.77
N ASN A 192 12.79 5.39 -32.45
CA ASN A 192 11.94 6.32 -31.72
C ASN A 192 12.79 7.47 -31.18
N PRO A 193 12.31 8.72 -31.19
CA PRO A 193 12.99 9.81 -30.50
C PRO A 193 12.96 9.59 -28.99
N GLN A 194 14.03 9.99 -28.32
CA GLN A 194 14.21 9.88 -26.88
C GLN A 194 14.73 11.21 -26.33
N THR A 195 14.24 11.57 -25.14
CA THR A 195 14.71 12.75 -24.41
C THR A 195 15.22 12.33 -23.04
N ILE A 196 16.41 12.78 -22.67
CA ILE A 196 17.02 12.54 -21.37
C ILE A 196 16.79 13.78 -20.51
N LEU A 197 16.09 13.59 -19.39
CA LEU A 197 15.93 14.60 -18.35
C LEU A 197 16.85 14.28 -17.17
N ARG A 198 17.38 15.32 -16.53
CA ARG A 198 18.01 15.23 -15.21
C ARG A 198 17.17 15.95 -14.18
N ILE A 199 16.94 15.33 -13.04
CA ILE A 199 16.30 15.99 -11.91
C ILE A 199 17.35 16.84 -11.19
N ASN A 200 17.08 18.14 -11.05
CA ASN A 200 18.00 19.05 -10.37
C ASN A 200 17.70 19.07 -8.88
N THR A 201 16.51 19.53 -8.51
CA THR A 201 16.11 19.71 -7.12
C THR A 201 14.69 19.19 -6.88
N ILE A 202 14.48 18.69 -5.66
CA ILE A 202 13.19 18.33 -5.10
C ILE A 202 13.06 19.14 -3.81
N GLU A 203 12.19 20.13 -3.81
CA GLU A 203 11.99 21.05 -2.70
C GLU A 203 10.58 20.89 -2.12
N ILE A 204 10.47 21.02 -0.79
CA ILE A 204 9.20 20.96 -0.05
C ILE A 204 9.04 22.27 0.73
N ALA A 205 7.82 22.82 0.76
CA ALA A 205 7.48 23.98 1.57
C ALA A 205 6.69 23.59 2.84
N PRO A 206 6.88 24.27 3.99
CA PRO A 206 6.13 24.02 5.22
C PRO A 206 4.71 24.62 5.15
N ARG A 207 3.83 24.02 4.33
CA ARG A 207 2.44 24.46 4.08
C ARG A 207 1.44 23.31 4.26
N LEU A 208 1.58 22.56 5.35
CA LEU A 208 0.69 21.44 5.67
C LEU A 208 -0.54 21.86 6.49
N LEU A 209 -0.46 22.99 7.20
CA LEU A 209 -1.52 23.57 8.03
C LEU A 209 -2.36 24.60 7.26
#